data_AF-A0A961MG85-F1
#
_entry.id   AF-A0A961MG85-F1
#
_cell.length_a   1.000
_cell.length_b   1.000
_cell.length_c   1.000
_cell.angle_alpha   90.00
_cell.angle_beta   90.00
_cell.angle_gamma   90.00
#
_symmetry.space_group_name_H-M   'P 1'
#
loop_
_entity.id
_entity.type
_entity.pdbx_description
1 polymer ?
#
loop_
_entity_poly.entity_id
_entity_poly.type
_entity_poly.pdbx_seq_one_letter_code
_entity_poly.pdbx_strand_id
1 'polypeptide(L)'
;KIDKGLEAEANGCQLMKPIPGLDALLARAAAAGIFGTKERSVISAANAEGIRAVVAQQFELGAQVLAHGLIPIIEPEVTISIADKAEAEAILRDEILARLDALPADRQVMLKLTLPSVANFYKPLVDHPRVMKVVALSGGYSRDEANALLAQNTG
;
A
#
# COMPACT_ATOMS: atom_id res chain seq x y z
N LYS A 1 8.39 -9.07 4.26
CA LYS A 1 8.55 -8.58 2.87
C LYS A 1 8.46 -9.78 1.93
N ILE A 2 7.58 -9.75 0.95
CA ILE A 2 7.36 -10.87 0.00
C ILE A 2 7.63 -10.50 -1.46
N ASP A 3 7.61 -9.21 -1.82
CA ASP A 3 7.87 -8.72 -3.18
C ASP A 3 9.28 -9.08 -3.70
N LYS A 4 9.39 -9.26 -5.02
CA LYS A 4 10.64 -9.59 -5.75
C LYS A 4 11.19 -8.40 -6.55
N GLY A 5 10.87 -7.19 -6.11
CA GLY A 5 11.17 -5.95 -6.83
C GLY A 5 10.09 -5.57 -7.84
N LEU A 6 10.42 -4.61 -8.69
CA LEU A 6 9.46 -3.89 -9.53
C LEU A 6 9.71 -4.17 -11.02
N GLU A 7 8.63 -4.20 -11.79
CA GLU A 7 8.67 -4.14 -13.24
C GLU A 7 9.20 -2.78 -13.72
N ALA A 8 9.49 -2.70 -15.03
CA ALA A 8 9.78 -1.43 -15.68
C ALA A 8 8.60 -0.46 -15.51
N GLU A 9 8.90 0.84 -15.46
CA GLU A 9 7.86 1.85 -15.36
C GLU A 9 6.98 1.84 -16.62
N ALA A 10 5.67 1.80 -16.41
CA ALA A 10 4.66 1.94 -17.43
C ALA A 10 3.49 2.73 -16.84
N ASN A 11 2.90 3.64 -17.63
CA ASN A 11 1.80 4.49 -17.18
C ASN A 11 2.12 5.23 -15.85
N GLY A 12 3.35 5.73 -15.70
CA GLY A 12 3.79 6.46 -14.51
C GLY A 12 3.78 5.62 -13.23
N CYS A 13 3.82 4.30 -13.32
CA CYS A 13 3.78 3.38 -12.19
C CYS A 13 4.71 2.19 -12.41
N GLN A 14 5.15 1.57 -11.31
CA GLN A 14 5.90 0.33 -11.34
C GLN A 14 5.17 -0.74 -10.54
N LEU A 15 4.62 -1.71 -11.27
CA LEU A 15 4.02 -2.91 -10.69
C LEU A 15 5.10 -3.80 -10.06
N MET A 16 4.69 -4.70 -9.17
CA MET A 16 5.55 -5.72 -8.62
C MET A 16 5.84 -6.80 -9.66
N LYS A 17 7.06 -7.32 -9.65
CA LYS A 17 7.41 -8.52 -10.42
C LYS A 17 6.62 -9.74 -9.92
N PRO A 18 6.37 -10.74 -10.78
CA PRO A 18 5.81 -12.03 -10.37
C PRO A 18 6.58 -12.63 -9.18
N ILE A 19 5.84 -13.27 -8.27
CA ILE A 19 6.38 -13.91 -7.06
C ILE A 19 6.21 -15.44 -7.19
N PRO A 20 7.06 -16.14 -7.95
CA PRO A 20 6.93 -17.58 -8.11
C PRO A 20 7.09 -18.29 -6.75
N GLY A 21 6.24 -19.28 -6.49
CA GLY A 21 6.24 -20.05 -5.23
C GLY A 21 5.68 -19.30 -4.02
N LEU A 22 4.88 -18.24 -4.24
CA LEU A 22 4.31 -17.43 -3.17
C LEU A 22 3.49 -18.26 -2.16
N ASP A 23 2.61 -19.16 -2.60
CA ASP A 23 1.82 -19.97 -1.66
C ASP A 23 2.68 -20.81 -0.71
N ALA A 24 3.73 -21.44 -1.24
CA ALA A 24 4.67 -22.21 -0.43
C ALA A 24 5.43 -21.30 0.57
N LEU A 25 5.77 -20.08 0.16
CA LEU A 25 6.37 -19.08 1.04
C LEU A 25 5.42 -18.66 2.17
N LEU A 26 4.14 -18.39 1.85
CA LEU A 26 3.14 -17.96 2.82
C LEU A 26 2.79 -19.07 3.81
N ALA A 27 2.61 -20.31 3.34
CA ALA A 27 2.37 -21.47 4.20
C ALA A 27 3.53 -21.68 5.19
N ARG A 28 4.78 -21.56 4.72
CA ARG A 28 5.96 -21.62 5.59
C ARG A 28 6.00 -20.48 6.60
N ALA A 29 5.61 -19.26 6.20
CA ALA A 29 5.57 -18.11 7.08
C ALA A 29 4.52 -18.29 8.20
N ALA A 30 3.32 -18.77 7.84
CA ALA A 30 2.27 -19.07 8.80
C ALA A 30 2.70 -20.17 9.80
N ALA A 31 3.30 -21.26 9.30
CA ALA A 31 3.83 -22.34 10.15
C ALA A 31 4.95 -21.87 11.10
N ALA A 32 5.69 -20.82 10.72
CA ALA A 32 6.74 -20.21 11.55
C ALA A 32 6.20 -19.13 12.52
N GLY A 33 4.88 -18.91 12.58
CA GLY A 33 4.27 -17.92 13.46
C GLY A 33 4.49 -16.46 13.01
N ILE A 34 4.80 -16.22 11.73
CA ILE A 34 4.85 -14.87 11.18
C ILE A 34 3.42 -14.30 11.17
N PHE A 35 3.26 -13.06 11.61
CA PHE A 35 1.95 -12.41 11.68
C PHE A 35 1.46 -11.88 10.32
N GLY A 36 2.38 -11.32 9.52
CA GLY A 36 1.99 -10.58 8.33
C GLY A 36 3.10 -10.41 7.31
N THR A 37 2.72 -9.90 6.15
CA THR A 37 3.61 -9.65 5.02
C THR A 37 3.72 -8.17 4.75
N LYS A 38 4.48 -7.85 3.70
CA LYS A 38 4.61 -6.50 3.17
C LYS A 38 5.03 -6.64 1.72
N GLU A 39 4.45 -5.81 0.86
CA GLU A 39 4.68 -5.80 -0.58
C GLU A 39 4.63 -4.38 -1.12
N ARG A 40 5.63 -3.99 -1.93
CA ARG A 40 5.82 -2.60 -2.37
C ARG A 40 5.68 -2.44 -3.88
N SER A 41 4.87 -1.48 -4.29
CA SER A 41 4.81 -0.92 -5.65
C SER A 41 5.14 0.59 -5.61
N VAL A 42 5.34 1.22 -6.78
CA VAL A 42 5.70 2.66 -6.87
C VAL A 42 4.80 3.38 -7.86
N ILE A 43 4.42 4.60 -7.52
CA ILE A 43 3.66 5.55 -8.34
C ILE A 43 4.55 6.78 -8.55
N SER A 44 4.80 7.11 -9.82
CA SER A 44 5.71 8.16 -10.30
C SER A 44 4.99 9.29 -11.05
N ALA A 45 3.68 9.17 -11.29
CA ALA A 45 2.85 10.24 -11.86
C ALA A 45 1.37 10.02 -11.49
N ALA A 46 0.55 11.06 -11.60
CA ALA A 46 -0.91 11.03 -11.43
C ALA A 46 -1.61 10.38 -12.64
N ASN A 47 -1.23 9.14 -12.95
CA ASN A 47 -1.82 8.37 -14.03
C ASN A 47 -2.90 7.43 -13.47
N ALA A 48 -4.17 7.72 -13.78
CA ALA A 48 -5.30 6.97 -13.26
C ALA A 48 -5.29 5.47 -13.62
N GLU A 49 -4.81 5.12 -14.82
CA GLU A 49 -4.72 3.73 -15.26
C GLU A 49 -3.62 2.98 -14.50
N GLY A 50 -2.43 3.58 -14.39
CA GLY A 50 -1.30 3.00 -13.66
C GLY A 50 -1.61 2.82 -12.17
N ILE A 51 -2.20 3.82 -11.53
CA ILE A 51 -2.55 3.76 -10.10
C ILE A 51 -3.62 2.69 -9.86
N ARG A 52 -4.65 2.61 -10.71
CA ARG A 52 -5.66 1.53 -10.65
C ARG A 52 -5.02 0.15 -10.75
N ALA A 53 -4.07 -0.03 -11.67
CA ALA A 53 -3.36 -1.30 -11.84
C ALA A 53 -2.51 -1.65 -10.61
N VAL A 54 -1.80 -0.67 -10.04
CA VAL A 54 -1.03 -0.82 -8.80
C VAL A 54 -1.93 -1.27 -7.65
N VAL A 55 -3.04 -0.58 -7.43
CA VAL A 55 -3.97 -0.90 -6.33
C VAL A 55 -4.62 -2.28 -6.56
N ALA A 56 -5.00 -2.60 -7.79
CA ALA A 56 -5.55 -3.91 -8.12
C ALA A 56 -4.56 -5.05 -7.79
N GLN A 57 -3.31 -4.93 -8.24
CA GLN A 57 -2.27 -5.94 -7.99
C GLN A 57 -1.98 -6.08 -6.49
N GLN A 58 -1.91 -4.97 -5.77
CA GLN A 58 -1.70 -4.96 -4.31
C GLN A 58 -2.82 -5.72 -3.57
N PHE A 59 -4.08 -5.46 -3.89
CA PHE A 59 -5.21 -6.14 -3.23
C PHE A 59 -5.37 -7.61 -3.67
N GLU A 60 -5.03 -7.96 -4.92
CA GLU A 60 -4.98 -9.35 -5.37
C GLU A 60 -3.95 -10.15 -4.56
N LEU A 61 -2.74 -9.60 -4.42
CA LEU A 61 -1.69 -10.18 -3.61
C LEU A 61 -2.10 -10.25 -2.12
N GLY A 62 -2.70 -9.17 -1.60
CA GLY A 62 -3.20 -9.13 -0.23
C GLY A 62 -4.28 -10.17 0.05
N ALA A 63 -5.18 -10.44 -0.91
CA ALA A 63 -6.17 -11.49 -0.80
C ALA A 63 -5.54 -12.88 -0.68
N GLN A 64 -4.47 -13.14 -1.45
CA GLN A 64 -3.70 -14.38 -1.32
C GLN A 64 -3.04 -14.49 0.05
N VAL A 65 -2.44 -13.40 0.57
CA VAL A 65 -1.87 -13.37 1.93
C VAL A 65 -2.92 -13.68 3.00
N LEU A 66 -4.11 -13.06 2.92
CA LEU A 66 -5.22 -13.28 3.83
C LEU A 66 -5.73 -14.74 3.81
N ALA A 67 -5.68 -15.40 2.65
CA ALA A 67 -6.07 -16.81 2.52
C ALA A 67 -5.16 -17.75 3.34
N HIS A 68 -3.92 -17.35 3.61
CA HIS A 68 -2.98 -18.07 4.47
C HIS A 68 -3.04 -17.63 5.95
N GLY A 69 -4.02 -16.81 6.33
CA GLY A 69 -4.20 -16.34 7.71
C GLY A 69 -3.19 -15.29 8.17
N LEU A 70 -2.52 -14.62 7.23
CA LEU A 70 -1.54 -13.58 7.47
C LEU A 70 -2.14 -12.19 7.20
N ILE A 71 -1.63 -11.14 7.84
CA ILE A 71 -2.03 -9.75 7.57
C ILE A 71 -1.15 -9.13 6.49
N PRO A 72 -1.69 -8.73 5.32
CA PRO A 72 -0.92 -8.00 4.32
C PRO A 72 -0.73 -6.54 4.70
N ILE A 73 0.47 -6.02 4.48
CA ILE A 73 0.74 -4.58 4.45
C ILE A 73 0.84 -4.16 2.98
N ILE A 74 -0.19 -3.47 2.52
CA ILE A 74 -0.33 -2.91 1.18
C ILE A 74 0.49 -1.62 1.10
N GLU A 75 1.56 -1.59 0.29
CA GLU A 75 2.48 -0.44 0.17
C GLU A 75 2.55 0.11 -1.28
N PRO A 76 1.51 0.82 -1.75
CA PRO A 76 1.56 1.61 -2.98
C PRO A 76 2.21 2.98 -2.69
N GLU A 77 3.52 3.06 -2.88
CA GLU A 77 4.30 4.26 -2.58
C GLU A 77 4.13 5.32 -3.68
N VAL A 78 3.65 6.51 -3.31
CA VAL A 78 3.74 7.70 -4.16
C VAL A 78 5.11 8.35 -3.97
N THR A 79 5.85 8.54 -5.07
CA THR A 79 7.17 9.17 -5.04
C THR A 79 7.07 10.62 -4.58
N ILE A 80 7.86 11.01 -3.57
CA ILE A 80 7.71 12.33 -2.91
C ILE A 80 8.03 13.54 -3.80
N SER A 81 8.78 13.34 -4.88
CA SER A 81 9.30 14.40 -5.75
C SER A 81 8.48 14.65 -7.02
N ILE A 82 7.37 13.93 -7.22
CA ILE A 82 6.55 14.09 -8.43
C ILE A 82 5.76 15.39 -8.35
N ALA A 83 5.61 16.08 -9.48
CA ALA A 83 4.99 17.41 -9.51
C ALA A 83 3.48 17.37 -9.21
N ASP A 84 2.85 16.25 -9.51
CA ASP A 84 1.41 15.98 -9.41
C ASP A 84 1.06 15.09 -8.20
N LYS A 85 1.90 15.11 -7.15
CA LYS A 85 1.78 14.23 -5.97
C LYS A 85 0.39 14.25 -5.34
N ALA A 86 -0.19 15.42 -5.12
CA ALA A 86 -1.52 15.55 -4.52
C ALA A 86 -2.63 14.93 -5.39
N GLU A 87 -2.50 14.99 -6.71
CA GLU A 87 -3.44 14.37 -7.64
C GLU A 87 -3.29 12.84 -7.64
N ALA A 88 -2.04 12.35 -7.68
CA ALA A 88 -1.76 10.92 -7.57
C ALA A 88 -2.28 10.33 -6.25
N GLU A 89 -2.12 11.04 -5.13
CA GLU A 89 -2.66 10.68 -3.82
C GLU A 89 -4.19 10.59 -3.81
N ALA A 90 -4.88 11.52 -4.47
CA ALA A 90 -6.34 11.50 -4.57
C ALA A 90 -6.84 10.27 -5.32
N ILE A 91 -6.26 9.99 -6.48
CA ILE A 91 -6.58 8.78 -7.26
C ILE A 91 -6.28 7.54 -6.40
N LEU A 92 -5.12 7.49 -5.76
CA LEU A 92 -4.71 6.36 -4.93
C LEU A 92 -5.69 6.12 -3.77
N ARG A 93 -6.05 7.16 -3.03
CA ARG A 93 -6.99 7.07 -1.91
C ARG A 93 -8.33 6.50 -2.38
N ASP A 94 -8.86 7.02 -3.48
CA ASP A 94 -10.18 6.64 -3.98
C ASP A 94 -10.20 5.20 -4.50
N GLU A 95 -9.13 4.77 -5.19
CA GLU A 95 -8.97 3.37 -5.61
C GLU A 95 -8.80 2.42 -4.41
N ILE A 96 -8.05 2.82 -3.37
CA ILE A 96 -7.94 2.02 -2.13
C ILE A 96 -9.29 1.91 -1.44
N LEU A 97 -10.04 3.01 -1.29
CA LEU A 97 -11.38 2.99 -0.69
C LEU A 97 -12.30 1.99 -1.41
N ALA A 98 -12.35 2.05 -2.74
CA ALA A 98 -13.15 1.13 -3.52
C ALA A 98 -12.78 -0.35 -3.30
N ARG A 99 -11.49 -0.67 -3.12
CA ARG A 99 -11.05 -2.03 -2.80
C ARG A 99 -11.34 -2.44 -1.37
N LEU A 100 -11.25 -1.50 -0.42
CA LEU A 100 -11.62 -1.75 0.97
C LEU A 100 -13.13 -2.00 1.11
N ASP A 101 -13.98 -1.22 0.43
CA ASP A 101 -15.43 -1.42 0.44
C ASP A 101 -15.84 -2.80 -0.11
N ALA A 102 -15.09 -3.31 -1.08
CA ALA A 102 -15.28 -4.65 -1.65
C ALA A 102 -14.71 -5.79 -0.79
N LEU A 103 -13.94 -5.49 0.27
CA LEU A 103 -13.29 -6.51 1.09
C LEU A 103 -14.31 -7.20 2.02
N PRO A 104 -14.29 -8.55 2.15
CA PRO A 104 -15.20 -9.28 3.02
C PRO A 104 -15.21 -8.80 4.47
N ALA A 105 -16.34 -9.03 5.15
CA ALA A 105 -16.60 -8.34 6.40
C ALA A 105 -15.72 -8.73 7.61
N ASP A 106 -15.14 -9.91 7.51
CA ASP A 106 -14.26 -10.54 8.47
C ASP A 106 -12.77 -10.29 8.18
N ARG A 107 -12.45 -9.51 7.14
CA ARG A 107 -11.08 -9.30 6.68
C ARG A 107 -10.64 -7.85 6.92
N GLN A 108 -9.37 -7.72 7.28
CA GLN A 108 -8.70 -6.43 7.42
C GLN A 108 -7.32 -6.48 6.78
N VAL A 109 -6.86 -5.33 6.31
CA VAL A 109 -5.49 -5.13 5.81
C VAL A 109 -4.79 -4.03 6.61
N MET A 110 -3.47 -3.98 6.54
CA MET A 110 -2.71 -2.81 6.93
C MET A 110 -2.31 -2.03 5.67
N LEU A 111 -2.23 -0.71 5.78
CA LEU A 111 -1.79 0.16 4.69
C LEU A 111 -0.46 0.80 5.08
N LYS A 112 0.48 0.86 4.14
CA LYS A 112 1.72 1.63 4.29
C LYS A 112 1.81 2.67 3.18
N LEU A 113 1.59 3.92 3.52
CA LEU A 113 1.43 5.01 2.55
C LEU A 113 2.52 6.06 2.70
N THR A 114 2.82 6.76 1.61
CA THR A 114 3.62 7.99 1.64
C THR A 114 2.90 9.03 2.49
N LEU A 115 3.64 9.83 3.27
CA LEU A 115 3.07 10.97 3.98
C LEU A 115 2.35 11.91 2.99
N PRO A 116 1.06 12.22 3.22
CA PRO A 116 0.25 12.92 2.24
C PRO A 116 0.67 14.38 2.08
N SER A 117 0.40 14.97 0.91
CA SER A 117 0.66 16.40 0.65
C SER A 117 -0.25 17.32 1.47
N VAL A 118 -1.43 16.83 1.84
CA VAL A 118 -2.41 17.51 2.70
C VAL A 118 -2.53 16.75 4.03
N ALA A 119 -2.39 17.43 5.15
CA ALA A 119 -2.54 16.82 6.47
C ALA A 119 -3.91 16.12 6.61
N ASN A 120 -3.91 14.92 7.20
CA ASN A 120 -5.09 14.06 7.38
C ASN A 120 -5.80 13.63 6.09
N PHE A 121 -5.17 13.75 4.91
CA PHE A 121 -5.78 13.34 3.65
C PHE A 121 -6.26 11.88 3.62
N TYR A 122 -5.53 10.99 4.29
CA TYR A 122 -5.86 9.56 4.42
C TYR A 122 -6.73 9.21 5.63
N LYS A 123 -7.29 10.19 6.36
CA LYS A 123 -8.17 9.92 7.52
C LYS A 123 -9.35 8.99 7.18
N PRO A 124 -10.00 9.08 6.00
CA PRO A 124 -11.02 8.09 5.61
C PRO A 124 -10.51 6.65 5.56
N LEU A 125 -9.24 6.43 5.20
CA LEU A 125 -8.61 5.10 5.20
C LEU A 125 -8.30 4.63 6.62
N VAL A 126 -7.83 5.54 7.49
CA VAL A 126 -7.59 5.27 8.92
C VAL A 126 -8.85 4.81 9.62
N ASP A 127 -9.97 5.48 9.34
CA ASP A 127 -11.26 5.21 10.00
C ASP A 127 -12.02 4.03 9.37
N HIS A 128 -11.49 3.43 8.30
CA HIS A 128 -12.19 2.40 7.56
C HIS A 128 -12.23 1.07 8.34
N PRO A 129 -13.38 0.39 8.50
CA PRO A 129 -13.50 -0.82 9.31
C PRO A 129 -12.66 -2.01 8.79
N ARG A 130 -12.27 -1.98 7.50
CA ARG A 130 -11.39 -2.97 6.86
C ARG A 130 -9.90 -2.66 7.00
N VAL A 131 -9.53 -1.57 7.67
CA VAL A 131 -8.14 -1.19 7.90
C VAL A 131 -7.80 -1.44 9.36
N MET A 132 -6.85 -2.33 9.59
CA MET A 132 -6.33 -2.61 10.93
C MET A 132 -5.45 -1.46 11.43
N LYS A 133 -4.58 -0.94 10.55
CA LYS A 133 -3.69 0.18 10.84
C LYS A 133 -3.16 0.80 9.56
N VAL A 134 -2.96 2.11 9.58
CA VAL A 134 -2.16 2.83 8.58
C VAL A 134 -0.80 3.15 9.20
N VAL A 135 0.26 2.84 8.48
CA VAL A 135 1.64 3.21 8.83
C VAL A 135 2.23 4.05 7.69
N ALA A 136 3.24 4.87 8.00
CA ALA A 136 3.87 5.74 7.01
C ALA A 136 5.26 5.23 6.59
N LEU A 137 5.63 5.47 5.33
CA LEU A 137 7.01 5.43 4.86
C LEU A 137 7.56 6.87 4.79
N SER A 138 8.86 7.06 5.08
CA SER A 138 9.51 8.37 4.96
C SER A 138 9.78 8.78 3.51
N GLY A 139 9.90 7.83 2.58
CA GLY A 139 9.90 8.09 1.14
C GLY A 139 11.04 8.94 0.61
N GLY A 140 12.10 9.16 1.39
CA GLY A 140 13.22 10.04 1.05
C GLY A 140 13.30 11.32 1.89
N TYR A 141 12.27 11.65 2.68
CA TYR A 141 12.35 12.73 3.65
C TYR A 141 13.40 12.43 4.72
N SER A 142 14.03 13.49 5.25
CA SER A 142 14.86 13.36 6.45
C SER A 142 14.00 12.86 7.62
N ARG A 143 14.62 12.25 8.64
CA ARG A 143 13.88 11.78 9.82
C ARG A 143 13.08 12.91 10.48
N ASP A 144 13.68 14.09 10.62
CA ASP A 144 13.06 15.21 11.32
C ASP A 144 11.89 15.78 10.51
N GLU A 145 12.02 15.85 9.19
CA GLU A 145 10.94 16.24 8.29
C GLU A 145 9.81 15.20 8.26
N ALA A 146 10.13 13.91 8.15
CA ALA A 146 9.14 12.83 8.20
C ALA A 146 8.37 12.83 9.53
N ASN A 147 9.06 13.08 10.66
CA ASN A 147 8.41 13.19 11.97
C ASN A 147 7.48 14.41 12.03
N ALA A 148 7.91 15.57 11.52
CA ALA A 148 7.10 16.79 11.50
C ALA A 148 5.84 16.66 10.63
N LEU A 149 5.95 15.99 9.48
CA LEU A 149 4.82 15.66 8.62
C LEU A 149 3.91 14.60 9.25
N LEU A 150 4.49 13.56 9.85
CA LEU A 150 3.72 12.50 10.53
C LEU A 150 2.89 13.07 11.68
N ALA A 151 3.45 13.99 12.47
CA ALA A 151 2.74 14.62 13.60
C ALA A 151 1.48 15.40 13.20
N GLN A 152 1.35 15.78 11.92
CA GLN A 152 0.15 16.46 11.39
C GLN A 152 -0.97 15.48 10.99
N ASN A 153 -0.69 14.18 10.99
CA ASN A 153 -1.62 13.13 10.57
C ASN A 153 -2.06 12.30 11.79
N THR A 154 -3.36 12.31 12.10
CA THR A 154 -3.94 11.53 13.20
C THR A 154 -4.42 10.17 12.71
N GLY A 155 -3.97 9.08 13.33
CA GLY A 155 -4.40 7.71 12.97
C GLY A 155 -3.47 6.59 13.39
#